data_AF-A0A3D2VQ89-F1
#
_entry.id   AF-A0A3D2VQ89-F1
#
_cell.length_a   1.000
_cell.length_b   1.000
_cell.length_c   1.000
_cell.angle_alpha   90.00
_cell.angle_beta   90.00
_cell.angle_gamma   90.00
#
_symmetry.space_group_name_H-M   'P 1'
#
loop_
_entity.id
_entity.type
_entity.pdbx_description
1 polymer ?
#
loop_
_entity_poly.entity_id
_entity_poly.type
_entity_poly.pdbx_seq_one_letter_code
_entity_poly.pdbx_strand_id
1 'polypeptide(L)'
;MVKRQGDMAESMRKSLRDETARVEDRFAKAESIFGETKGLFPLEGSSAPPPLPNPKVIRDTFSMPVGDYELLDRLKTRALAMGIAVNKSELIRAGLRLLNEIDEGDFRASINRVDKVKLGRPKY
;
A
#
# COMPACT_ATOMS: atom_id res chain seq x y z
N MET A 1 13.00 -29.78 -54.97
CA MET A 1 12.28 -29.01 -53.91
C MET A 1 12.90 -29.29 -52.54
N VAL A 2 14.00 -28.64 -52.12
CA VAL A 2 14.48 -28.67 -50.70
C VAL A 2 15.38 -27.46 -50.41
N LYS A 3 14.82 -26.24 -50.28
CA LYS A 3 15.56 -25.05 -49.80
C LYS A 3 14.68 -24.14 -48.92
N ARG A 4 13.80 -24.71 -48.09
CA ARG A 4 12.93 -23.94 -47.17
C ARG A 4 13.23 -24.19 -45.68
N GLN A 5 13.99 -25.23 -45.34
CA GLN A 5 14.30 -25.58 -43.94
C GLN A 5 15.58 -24.92 -43.40
N GLY A 6 16.57 -24.60 -44.25
CA GLY A 6 17.81 -23.91 -43.84
C GLY A 6 17.59 -22.47 -43.39
N ASP A 7 16.83 -21.70 -44.17
CA ASP A 7 16.54 -20.28 -43.89
C ASP A 7 15.71 -20.09 -42.61
N MET A 8 14.87 -21.07 -42.26
CA MET A 8 14.08 -21.03 -41.03
C MET A 8 14.96 -21.28 -39.79
N ALA A 9 15.95 -22.17 -39.88
CA ALA A 9 16.89 -22.43 -38.78
C ALA A 9 17.83 -21.24 -38.52
N GLU A 10 18.28 -20.55 -39.57
CA GLU A 10 19.11 -19.34 -39.44
C GLU A 10 18.32 -18.14 -38.91
N SER A 11 17.06 -17.97 -39.35
CA SER A 11 16.19 -16.92 -38.81
C SER A 11 15.85 -17.16 -37.34
N MET A 12 15.60 -18.41 -36.91
CA MET A 12 15.42 -18.74 -35.49
C MET A 12 16.68 -18.45 -34.66
N ARG A 13 17.88 -18.80 -35.15
CA ARG A 13 19.15 -18.50 -34.45
C ARG A 13 19.43 -17.01 -34.33
N LYS A 14 19.06 -16.23 -35.35
CA LYS A 14 19.16 -14.77 -35.32
C LYS A 14 18.18 -14.17 -34.30
N SER A 15 16.93 -14.62 -34.31
CA SER A 15 15.91 -14.19 -33.34
C SER A 15 16.32 -14.48 -31.90
N LEU A 16 16.90 -15.66 -31.63
CA LEU A 16 17.38 -16.01 -30.29
C LEU A 16 18.53 -15.11 -29.83
N ARG A 17 19.45 -14.72 -30.73
CA ARG A 17 20.54 -13.78 -30.42
C ARG A 17 20.04 -12.35 -30.18
N ASP A 18 19.07 -11.92 -30.98
CA ASP A 18 18.43 -10.61 -30.80
C ASP A 18 17.63 -10.57 -29.48
N GLU A 19 17.04 -11.70 -29.08
CA GLU A 19 16.33 -11.84 -27.82
C GLU A 19 17.30 -11.85 -26.62
N THR A 20 18.43 -12.54 -26.70
CA THR A 20 19.47 -12.49 -25.65
C THR A 20 20.03 -11.09 -25.47
N ALA A 21 20.33 -10.37 -26.56
CA ALA A 21 20.84 -9.00 -26.48
C ALA A 21 19.83 -8.03 -25.84
N ARG A 22 18.54 -8.15 -26.18
CA ARG A 22 17.47 -7.34 -25.56
C ARG A 22 17.28 -7.65 -24.09
N VAL A 23 17.50 -8.90 -23.69
CA VAL A 23 17.43 -9.32 -22.30
C VAL A 23 18.61 -8.73 -21.52
N GLU A 24 19.81 -8.77 -22.09
CA GLU A 24 21.02 -8.15 -21.52
C GLU A 24 20.87 -6.63 -21.33
N ASP A 25 20.32 -5.91 -22.32
CA ASP A 25 20.03 -4.47 -22.20
C ASP A 25 19.01 -4.15 -21.10
N ARG A 26 17.99 -5.00 -20.94
CA ARG A 26 17.01 -4.88 -19.85
C ARG A 26 17.66 -5.13 -18.50
N PHE A 27 18.55 -6.10 -18.40
CA PHE A 27 19.31 -6.37 -17.17
C PHE A 27 20.27 -5.22 -16.83
N ALA A 28 21.00 -4.67 -17.81
CA ALA A 28 21.86 -3.51 -17.60
C ALA A 28 21.09 -2.27 -17.15
N LYS A 29 19.87 -2.06 -17.70
CA LYS A 29 18.96 -1.00 -17.24
C LYS A 29 18.41 -1.26 -15.84
N ALA A 30 18.17 -2.52 -15.48
CA ALA A 30 17.80 -2.86 -14.12
C ALA A 30 18.97 -2.58 -13.16
N GLU A 31 20.21 -2.93 -13.52
CA GLU A 31 21.39 -2.63 -12.71
C GLU A 31 21.66 -1.13 -12.58
N SER A 32 21.37 -0.29 -13.59
CA SER A 32 21.53 1.16 -13.43
C SER A 32 20.46 1.79 -12.53
N ILE A 33 19.26 1.21 -12.50
CA ILE A 33 18.15 1.69 -11.65
C ILE A 33 18.28 1.16 -10.21
N PHE A 34 18.71 -0.09 -10.04
CA PHE A 34 18.74 -0.78 -8.75
C PHE A 34 20.14 -0.94 -8.16
N GLY A 35 21.21 -0.77 -8.95
CA GLY A 35 22.61 -0.95 -8.53
C GLY A 35 23.11 0.12 -7.55
N GLU A 36 22.46 1.29 -7.50
CA GLU A 36 22.72 2.28 -6.45
C GLU A 36 22.10 1.88 -5.09
N THR A 37 21.19 0.91 -5.06
CA THR A 37 20.66 0.29 -3.83
C THR A 37 21.38 -1.02 -3.50
N LYS A 38 22.71 -1.02 -3.54
CA LYS A 38 23.51 -2.08 -2.92
C LYS A 38 23.35 -2.01 -1.40
N GLY A 39 22.31 -2.65 -0.86
CA GLY A 39 22.18 -2.80 0.60
C GLY A 39 20.82 -3.14 1.21
N LEU A 40 19.75 -3.41 0.45
CA LEU A 40 18.44 -3.69 1.08
C LEU A 40 18.14 -5.16 1.42
N PHE A 41 19.04 -6.09 1.09
CA PHE A 41 18.92 -7.48 1.53
C PHE A 41 20.08 -7.79 2.47
N PRO A 42 19.81 -8.11 3.75
CA PRO A 42 20.86 -8.50 4.68
C PRO A 42 21.59 -9.74 4.15
N LEU A 43 22.88 -9.60 3.86
CA LEU A 43 23.79 -10.74 3.80
C LEU A 43 23.96 -11.21 5.25
N GLU A 44 23.60 -12.46 5.52
CA GLU A 44 23.80 -13.09 6.84
C GLU A 44 25.28 -12.93 7.24
N GLY A 45 25.52 -12.17 8.32
CA GLY A 45 26.87 -11.92 8.85
C GLY A 45 27.23 -10.48 9.23
N SER A 46 26.28 -9.54 9.34
CA SER A 46 26.56 -8.19 9.87
C SER A 46 26.23 -8.09 11.36
N SER A 47 27.24 -7.84 12.19
CA SER A 47 27.13 -7.55 13.62
C SER A 47 26.59 -6.14 13.88
N ALA A 48 25.42 -5.82 13.33
CA ALA A 48 24.70 -4.61 13.68
C ALA A 48 23.94 -4.85 15.01
N PRO A 49 23.86 -3.86 15.92
CA PRO A 49 23.00 -3.96 17.09
C PRO A 49 21.56 -4.26 16.64
N PRO A 50 20.82 -5.09 17.40
CA PRO A 50 19.49 -5.52 16.98
C PRO A 50 18.60 -4.29 16.73
N PRO A 51 17.89 -4.23 15.59
CA PRO A 51 17.02 -3.10 15.30
C PRO A 51 16.01 -2.95 16.43
N LEU A 52 15.89 -1.72 16.94
CA LEU A 52 14.89 -1.40 17.96
C LEU A 52 13.52 -1.87 17.45
N PRO A 53 12.75 -2.61 18.26
CA PRO A 53 11.48 -3.16 17.81
C PRO A 53 10.54 -2.01 17.42
N ASN A 54 10.08 -2.05 16.17
CA ASN A 54 9.07 -1.11 15.69
C ASN A 54 7.84 -1.18 16.60
N PRO A 55 7.19 -0.05 16.90
CA PRO A 55 6.00 -0.05 17.72
C PRO A 55 4.94 -0.97 17.11
N LYS A 56 4.33 -1.81 17.95
CA LYS A 56 3.33 -2.78 17.52
C LYS A 56 2.13 -2.06 16.92
N VAL A 57 1.83 -2.34 15.65
CA VAL A 57 0.65 -1.80 14.95
C VAL A 57 -0.48 -2.81 14.99
N ILE A 58 -1.63 -2.43 15.55
CA ILE A 58 -2.87 -3.22 15.53
C ILE A 58 -3.75 -2.70 14.40
N ARG A 59 -4.24 -3.61 13.55
CA ARG A 59 -5.19 -3.28 12.46
C ARG A 59 -6.56 -3.83 12.84
N ASP A 60 -7.56 -2.96 12.79
CA ASP A 60 -8.95 -3.29 13.05
C ASP A 60 -9.78 -3.07 11.79
N THR A 61 -10.89 -3.80 11.64
CA THR A 61 -11.78 -3.70 10.48
C THR A 61 -13.18 -3.32 10.95
N PHE A 62 -13.68 -2.17 10.48
CA PHE A 62 -14.95 -1.59 10.92
C PHE A 62 -16.05 -1.72 9.86
N SER A 63 -17.26 -2.05 10.31
CA SER A 63 -18.49 -1.90 9.54
C SER A 63 -19.14 -0.57 9.89
N MET A 64 -19.47 0.25 8.89
CA MET A 64 -20.07 1.58 9.11
C MET A 64 -21.24 1.85 8.16
N PRO A 65 -22.22 2.70 8.55
CA PRO A 65 -23.26 3.18 7.65
C PRO A 65 -22.65 3.95 6.47
N VAL A 66 -23.37 3.99 5.35
CA VAL A 66 -22.93 4.70 4.14
C VAL A 66 -22.69 6.19 4.42
N GLY A 67 -23.57 6.83 5.20
CA GLY A 67 -23.44 8.25 5.54
C GLY A 67 -22.17 8.58 6.34
N ASP A 68 -21.75 7.70 7.24
CA ASP A 68 -20.51 7.87 8.01
C ASP A 68 -19.27 7.64 7.14
N TYR A 69 -19.34 6.67 6.23
CA TYR A 69 -18.28 6.42 5.26
C TYR A 69 -18.06 7.64 4.34
N GLU A 70 -19.15 8.26 3.86
CA GLU A 70 -19.10 9.51 3.09
C GLU A 70 -18.62 10.70 3.93
N LEU A 71 -18.96 10.74 5.22
CA LEU A 71 -18.46 11.77 6.13
C LEU A 71 -16.93 11.75 6.24
N LEU A 72 -16.29 10.57 6.27
CA LEU A 72 -14.83 10.47 6.25
C LEU A 72 -14.22 11.14 5.02
N ASP A 73 -14.82 10.92 3.83
CA ASP A 73 -14.30 11.51 2.60
C ASP A 73 -14.53 13.03 2.55
N ARG A 74 -15.66 13.53 3.05
CA ARG A 74 -15.88 14.98 3.23
C ARG A 74 -14.86 15.61 4.18
N LEU A 75 -14.57 14.97 5.30
CA LEU A 75 -13.61 15.49 6.28
C LEU A 75 -12.18 15.47 5.73
N LYS A 76 -11.81 14.47 4.93
CA LYS A 76 -10.54 14.48 4.19
C LYS A 76 -10.44 15.66 3.23
N THR A 77 -11.47 15.90 2.42
CA THR A 77 -11.49 17.06 1.51
C THR A 77 -11.37 18.38 2.28
N ARG A 78 -12.04 18.49 3.43
CA ARG A 78 -11.91 19.66 4.32
C ARG A 78 -10.49 19.83 4.84
N ALA A 79 -9.81 18.75 5.24
CA ALA A 79 -8.41 18.80 5.68
C ALA A 79 -7.47 19.20 4.54
N LEU A 80 -7.69 18.66 3.34
CA LEU A 80 -6.91 19.01 2.14
C LEU A 80 -7.07 20.49 1.77
N ALA A 81 -8.27 21.06 1.91
CA ALA A 81 -8.50 22.49 1.70
C ALA A 81 -7.70 23.37 2.69
N MET A 82 -7.32 22.83 3.86
CA MET A 82 -6.42 23.47 4.82
C MET A 82 -4.93 23.13 4.58
N GLY A 83 -4.60 22.44 3.47
CA GLY A 83 -3.24 22.02 3.15
C GLY A 83 -2.75 20.78 3.92
N ILE A 84 -3.66 20.06 4.60
CA ILE A 84 -3.31 18.90 5.43
C ILE A 84 -3.75 17.62 4.71
N ALA A 85 -2.78 16.82 4.25
CA ALA A 85 -3.06 15.49 3.72
C ALA A 85 -3.27 14.49 4.86
N VAL A 86 -4.46 13.89 4.94
CA VAL A 86 -4.81 12.89 5.97
C VAL A 86 -5.46 11.66 5.35
N ASN A 87 -5.17 10.49 5.90
CA ASN A 87 -5.84 9.24 5.56
C ASN A 87 -7.02 8.93 6.51
N LYS A 88 -7.84 7.93 6.17
CA LYS A 88 -9.03 7.57 6.97
C LYS A 88 -8.65 7.13 8.39
N SER A 89 -7.58 6.34 8.53
CA SER A 89 -7.11 5.84 9.84
C SER A 89 -6.55 6.93 10.74
N GLU A 90 -5.92 7.97 10.19
CA GLU A 90 -5.50 9.16 10.93
C GLU A 90 -6.69 9.95 11.44
N LEU A 91 -7.69 10.14 10.60
CA LEU A 91 -8.89 10.89 10.96
C LEU A 91 -9.68 10.20 12.09
N ILE A 92 -9.80 8.87 12.02
CA ILE A 92 -10.41 8.07 13.10
C ILE A 92 -9.61 8.23 14.40
N ARG A 93 -8.27 8.12 14.35
CA ARG A 93 -7.42 8.31 15.53
C ARG A 93 -7.51 9.72 16.10
N ALA A 94 -7.63 10.75 15.26
CA ALA A 94 -7.85 12.13 15.70
C ALA A 94 -9.21 12.29 16.40
N GLY A 95 -10.27 11.70 15.83
CA GLY A 95 -11.59 11.68 16.45
C GLY A 95 -11.60 10.98 17.82
N LEU A 96 -10.89 9.86 17.97
CA LEU A 96 -10.77 9.17 19.26
C LEU A 96 -10.09 10.03 20.33
N ARG A 97 -9.04 10.78 19.95
CA ARG A 97 -8.36 11.71 20.88
C ARG A 97 -9.28 12.84 21.30
N LEU A 98 -9.99 13.45 20.35
CA LEU A 98 -10.98 14.49 20.63
C LEU A 98 -12.08 13.99 21.58
N LEU A 99 -12.61 12.79 21.35
CA LEU A 99 -13.64 12.19 22.21
C LEU A 99 -13.14 11.94 23.65
N ASN A 100 -11.83 11.76 23.86
CA ASN A 100 -11.25 11.59 25.18
C ASN A 100 -10.99 12.92 25.90
N GLU A 101 -11.01 14.05 25.19
CA GLU A 101 -10.71 15.38 25.72
C GLU A 101 -11.97 16.17 26.12
N ILE A 102 -13.12 15.87 25.51
CA ILE A 102 -14.41 16.52 25.82
C ILE A 102 -14.98 16.08 27.18
N ASP A 103 -15.88 16.88 27.76
CA ASP A 103 -16.54 16.56 29.03
C ASP A 103 -17.56 15.42 28.92
N GLU A 104 -17.98 14.88 30.06
CA GLU A 104 -18.88 13.72 30.11
C GLU A 104 -20.25 13.97 29.46
N GLY A 105 -20.77 15.20 29.55
CA GLY A 105 -22.05 15.58 28.96
C GLY A 105 -21.99 15.53 27.42
N ASP A 106 -20.97 16.19 26.86
CA ASP A 106 -20.72 16.20 25.43
C ASP A 106 -20.33 14.82 24.88
N PHE A 107 -19.59 14.04 25.65
CA PHE A 107 -19.25 12.66 25.32
C PHE A 107 -20.51 11.79 25.22
N ARG A 108 -21.39 11.87 26.22
CA ARG A 108 -22.67 11.14 26.23
C ARG A 108 -23.56 11.55 25.06
N ALA A 109 -23.66 12.85 24.78
CA ALA A 109 -24.42 13.37 23.64
C ALA A 109 -23.85 12.85 22.30
N SER A 110 -22.53 12.80 22.17
CA SER A 110 -21.84 12.31 20.97
C SER A 110 -22.11 10.83 20.74
N ILE A 111 -22.03 9.98 21.78
CA ILE A 111 -22.35 8.54 21.66
C ILE A 111 -23.81 8.31 21.24
N ASN A 112 -24.75 9.07 21.81
CA ASN A 112 -26.18 8.89 21.53
C ASN A 112 -26.58 9.27 20.10
N ARG A 113 -25.75 10.04 19.38
CA ARG A 113 -25.98 10.42 17.98
C ARG A 113 -25.51 9.35 16.98
N VAL A 114 -24.68 8.41 17.41
CA VAL A 114 -24.15 7.37 16.51
C VAL A 114 -25.17 6.25 16.37
N ASP A 115 -25.57 5.97 15.12
CA ASP A 115 -26.50 4.88 14.82
C ASP A 115 -25.86 3.52 15.12
N LYS A 116 -26.63 2.65 15.78
CA LYS A 116 -26.20 1.26 15.99
C LYS A 116 -26.24 0.51 14.66
N VAL A 117 -25.06 0.18 14.14
CA VAL A 117 -24.93 -0.70 12.98
C VAL A 117 -25.42 -2.10 13.35
N LYS A 118 -26.53 -2.54 12.73
CA LYS A 118 -26.95 -3.94 12.83
C LYS A 118 -25.93 -4.79 12.09
N LEU A 119 -25.16 -5.57 12.84
CA LEU A 119 -24.23 -6.55 12.27
C LEU A 119 -25.05 -7.65 11.58
N GLY A 120 -25.24 -7.52 10.27
CA GLY A 120 -25.67 -8.65 9.45
C GLY A 120 -24.50 -9.64 9.33
N ARG A 121 -24.78 -10.94 9.49
CA ARG A 121 -23.84 -11.96 8.99
C ARG A 121 -23.77 -11.80 7.47
N PRO A 122 -22.59 -11.62 6.86
CA PRO A 122 -22.48 -11.69 5.41
C PRO A 122 -23.06 -13.04 4.98
N LYS A 123 -24.10 -13.02 4.15
CA LYS A 123 -24.51 -14.22 3.40
C LYS A 123 -23.47 -14.35 2.28
N TYR A 124 -22.42 -15.12 2.55
CA TYR A 124 -21.61 -15.70 1.49
C TYR A 124 -22.42 -16.76 0.75
#